data_AF-A0AAE3T8E8-F1
#
_entry.id   AF-A0AAE3T8E8-F1
#
_cell.length_a   1.000
_cell.length_b   1.000
_cell.length_c   1.000
_cell.angle_alpha   90.00
_cell.angle_beta   90.00
_cell.angle_gamma   90.00
#
_symmetry.space_group_name_H-M   'P 1'
#
loop_
_entity.id
_entity.type
_entity.pdbx_description
1 polymer ?
#
loop_
_entity_poly.entity_id
_entity_poly.type
_entity_poly.pdbx_seq_one_letter_code
_entity_poly.pdbx_strand_id
1 'polypeptide(L)'
;MAGLKNLKKRRRVQVILVAAVALALSTAMIGYAMRDGINFFRAPTQVAEEPPAPNEVFRLGGLVETGTLVRGQGEVITFKVTDGGASIPVSYAGVLPDLFEEGQGMIGTGRYVNGVFEASEILAKHDETYMPKEVTDALKDQGVYQDPNG
;
A
#
# COMPACT_ATOMS: atom_id res chain seq x y z
N MET A 1 -10.66 58.56 -30.98
CA MET A 1 -9.79 57.64 -30.20
C MET A 1 -10.54 56.36 -29.74
N ALA A 2 -11.12 55.58 -30.66
CA ALA A 2 -11.87 54.36 -30.30
C ALA A 2 -11.05 53.05 -30.43
N GLY A 3 -9.94 53.05 -31.18
CA GLY A 3 -9.15 51.84 -31.47
C GLY A 3 -8.34 51.27 -30.29
N LEU A 4 -7.82 52.11 -29.39
CA LEU A 4 -6.97 51.64 -28.27
C LEU A 4 -7.76 50.91 -27.17
N LYS A 5 -9.05 51.22 -26.96
CA LYS A 5 -9.88 50.54 -25.94
C LYS A 5 -10.12 49.07 -26.29
N ASN A 6 -10.24 48.74 -27.58
CA ASN A 6 -10.52 47.38 -28.04
C ASN A 6 -9.29 46.45 -27.93
N LEU A 7 -8.08 47.00 -28.07
CA LEU A 7 -6.82 46.27 -27.90
C LEU A 7 -6.63 45.76 -26.46
N LYS A 8 -7.00 46.56 -25.44
CA LYS A 8 -6.95 46.14 -24.03
C LYS A 8 -7.96 45.02 -23.73
N LYS A 9 -9.17 45.09 -24.31
CA LYS A 9 -10.20 44.04 -24.19
C LYS A 9 -9.77 42.75 -24.87
N ARG A 10 -9.23 42.84 -26.10
CA ARG A 10 -8.69 41.70 -26.86
C ARG A 10 -7.53 41.03 -26.12
N ARG A 11 -6.60 41.82 -25.56
CA ARG A 11 -5.49 41.30 -24.74
C ARG A 11 -5.97 40.59 -23.48
N ARG A 12 -6.99 41.14 -22.79
CA ARG A 12 -7.58 40.49 -21.62
C ARG A 12 -8.24 39.15 -21.96
N VAL A 13 -8.99 39.10 -23.07
CA VAL A 13 -9.59 37.84 -23.56
C VAL A 13 -8.52 36.83 -23.97
N GLN A 14 -7.44 37.27 -24.63
CA GLN A 14 -6.31 36.41 -24.97
C GLN A 14 -5.63 35.83 -23.72
N VAL A 15 -5.39 36.65 -22.70
CA VAL A 15 -4.82 36.18 -21.43
C VAL A 15 -5.74 35.17 -20.74
N ILE A 16 -7.05 35.43 -20.72
CA ILE A 16 -8.03 34.48 -20.14
C ILE A 16 -8.05 33.17 -20.91
N LEU A 17 -8.02 33.21 -22.25
CA LEU A 17 -7.99 32.00 -23.07
C LEU A 17 -6.71 31.19 -22.86
N VAL A 18 -5.55 31.85 -22.86
CA VAL A 18 -4.27 31.18 -22.60
C VAL A 18 -4.26 30.58 -21.19
N ALA A 19 -4.76 31.31 -20.18
CA ALA A 19 -4.87 30.79 -18.82
C ALA A 19 -5.83 29.60 -18.73
N ALA A 20 -6.98 29.64 -19.42
CA ALA A 20 -7.93 28.54 -19.45
C ALA A 20 -7.35 27.29 -20.14
N VAL A 21 -6.65 27.46 -21.27
CA VAL A 21 -5.97 26.36 -21.96
C VAL A 21 -4.85 25.77 -21.10
N ALA A 22 -4.05 26.63 -20.44
CA ALA A 22 -3.00 26.19 -19.53
C ALA A 22 -3.55 25.43 -18.33
N LEU A 23 -4.69 25.87 -17.78
CA LEU A 23 -5.38 25.17 -16.70
C LEU A 23 -5.89 23.80 -17.17
N ALA A 24 -6.57 23.74 -18.31
CA ALA A 24 -7.10 22.49 -18.87
C ALA A 24 -5.98 21.48 -19.17
N LEU A 25 -4.87 21.93 -19.75
CA LEU A 25 -3.68 21.11 -19.98
C LEU A 25 -3.09 20.59 -18.67
N SER A 26 -2.94 21.46 -17.67
CA SER A 26 -2.44 21.05 -16.35
C SER A 26 -3.34 19.98 -15.71
N THR A 27 -4.66 20.17 -15.72
CA THR A 27 -5.62 19.19 -15.19
C THR A 27 -5.56 17.86 -15.93
N ALA A 28 -5.47 17.89 -17.27
CA ALA A 28 -5.35 16.68 -18.08
C ALA A 28 -4.05 15.92 -17.80
N MET A 29 -2.92 16.64 -17.65
CA MET A 29 -1.64 16.03 -17.30
C MET A 29 -1.64 15.41 -15.90
N ILE A 30 -2.22 16.09 -14.91
CA ILE A 30 -2.37 15.55 -13.55
C ILE A 30 -3.22 14.28 -13.58
N GLY A 31 -4.38 14.33 -14.26
CA GLY A 31 -5.27 13.17 -14.39
C GLY A 31 -4.62 11.99 -15.11
N TYR A 32 -3.76 12.25 -16.10
CA TYR A 32 -2.97 11.22 -16.77
C TYR A 32 -1.90 10.63 -15.83
N ALA A 33 -1.16 11.48 -15.11
CA ALA A 33 -0.09 11.06 -14.20
C ALA A 33 -0.62 10.24 -13.00
N MET A 34 -1.83 10.53 -12.52
CA MET A 34 -2.45 9.76 -11.43
C MET A 34 -2.78 8.31 -11.79
N ARG A 35 -2.81 7.95 -13.08
CA ARG A 35 -3.08 6.56 -13.52
C ARG A 35 -1.98 5.58 -13.12
N ASP A 36 -0.73 6.03 -13.08
CA ASP A 36 0.43 5.17 -12.82
C ASP A 36 0.85 5.17 -11.34
N GLY A 37 0.36 6.12 -10.54
CA GLY A 37 0.92 6.44 -9.21
C GLY A 37 0.24 5.79 -8.00
N ILE A 38 -0.77 4.95 -8.18
CA ILE A 38 -1.51 4.35 -7.07
C ILE A 38 -1.17 2.86 -7.00
N ASN A 39 -0.30 2.48 -6.06
CA ASN A 39 -0.10 1.08 -5.70
C ASN A 39 -1.40 0.57 -5.06
N PHE A 40 -2.28 -0.05 -5.86
CA PHE A 40 -3.57 -0.52 -5.39
C PHE A 40 -3.39 -1.60 -4.32
N PHE A 41 -4.12 -1.46 -3.22
CA PHE A 41 -4.26 -2.54 -2.27
C PHE A 41 -5.21 -3.59 -2.85
N ARG A 42 -4.82 -4.85 -2.85
CA ARG A 42 -5.65 -5.98 -3.28
C ARG A 42 -5.59 -7.09 -2.25
N ALA A 43 -6.74 -7.70 -1.96
CA ALA A 43 -6.84 -8.89 -1.14
C ALA A 43 -6.59 -10.16 -1.99
N PRO A 44 -6.12 -11.28 -1.38
CA PRO A 44 -5.94 -12.56 -2.04
C PRO A 44 -7.13 -13.02 -2.89
N THR A 45 -8.37 -12.91 -2.39
CA THR A 45 -9.58 -13.28 -3.16
C THR A 45 -9.74 -12.43 -4.41
N GLN A 46 -9.47 -11.12 -4.32
CA GLN A 46 -9.55 -10.22 -5.47
C GLN A 46 -8.49 -10.54 -6.52
N VAL A 47 -7.28 -10.90 -6.11
CA VAL A 47 -6.21 -11.32 -7.04
C VAL A 47 -6.56 -12.63 -7.74
N ALA A 48 -7.25 -13.54 -7.05
CA ALA A 48 -7.69 -14.81 -7.62
C ALA A 48 -8.85 -14.63 -8.63
N GLU A 49 -9.80 -13.73 -8.33
CA GLU A 49 -10.96 -13.46 -9.19
C GLU A 49 -10.62 -12.54 -10.37
N GLU A 50 -9.85 -11.49 -10.13
CA GLU A 50 -9.44 -10.48 -11.11
C GLU A 50 -7.91 -10.29 -11.06
N PRO A 51 -7.14 -11.15 -11.77
CA PRO A 51 -5.69 -11.08 -11.77
C PRO A 51 -5.20 -9.73 -12.32
N PRO A 52 -4.25 -9.06 -11.63
CA PRO A 52 -3.70 -7.80 -12.10
C PRO A 52 -2.88 -7.99 -13.37
N ALA A 53 -2.61 -6.88 -14.08
CA ALA A 53 -1.79 -6.97 -15.29
C ALA A 53 -0.36 -7.46 -14.95
N PRO A 54 0.32 -8.22 -15.84
CA PRO A 54 1.63 -8.80 -15.52
C PRO A 54 2.72 -7.81 -15.08
N ASN A 55 2.59 -6.55 -15.48
CA ASN A 55 3.54 -5.47 -15.17
C ASN A 55 3.02 -4.50 -14.09
N GLU A 56 1.83 -4.73 -13.53
CA GLU A 56 1.24 -3.89 -12.49
C GLU A 56 1.91 -4.16 -11.15
N VAL A 57 2.47 -3.12 -10.54
CA VAL A 57 2.94 -3.16 -9.16
C VAL A 57 1.77 -2.83 -8.25
N PHE A 58 1.49 -3.69 -7.28
CA PHE A 58 0.39 -3.51 -6.34
C PHE A 58 0.79 -4.00 -4.94
N ARG A 59 -0.07 -3.68 -3.97
CA ARG A 59 0.08 -4.08 -2.58
C ARG A 59 -0.85 -5.24 -2.28
N LEU A 60 -0.30 -6.42 -2.04
CA LEU A 60 -1.04 -7.58 -1.55
C LEU A 60 -1.14 -7.50 -0.03
N GLY A 61 -2.35 -7.55 0.52
CA GLY A 61 -2.55 -7.57 1.97
C GLY A 61 -3.41 -8.73 2.42
N GLY A 62 -3.00 -9.38 3.51
CA GLY A 62 -3.71 -10.51 4.09
C GLY A 62 -2.98 -11.08 5.30
N LEU A 63 -3.37 -12.28 5.68
CA LEU A 63 -2.77 -13.06 6.76
C LEU A 63 -1.78 -14.06 6.18
N VAL A 64 -0.63 -14.22 6.82
CA VAL A 64 0.31 -15.29 6.47
C VAL A 64 -0.30 -16.63 6.89
N GLU A 65 -0.45 -17.56 5.95
CA GLU A 65 -1.06 -18.87 6.22
C GLU A 65 -0.10 -19.74 7.07
N THR A 66 -0.62 -20.33 8.15
CA THR A 66 0.16 -21.15 9.09
C THR A 66 0.69 -22.43 8.47
N GLY A 67 1.94 -22.79 8.78
CA GLY A 67 2.64 -23.95 8.23
C GLY A 67 3.10 -23.78 6.78
N THR A 68 3.05 -22.57 6.22
CA THR A 68 3.43 -22.30 4.82
C THR A 68 4.76 -21.55 4.69
N LEU A 69 5.28 -20.97 5.77
CA LEU A 69 6.50 -20.20 5.77
C LEU A 69 7.73 -21.11 5.62
N VAL A 70 8.26 -21.15 4.41
CA VAL A 70 9.49 -21.88 4.07
C VAL A 70 10.60 -20.87 3.81
N ARG A 71 11.58 -20.87 4.70
CA ARG A 71 12.87 -20.19 4.48
C ARG A 71 13.74 -21.19 3.69
N GLY A 72 13.91 -20.96 2.39
CA GLY A 72 14.60 -21.89 1.49
C GLY A 72 16.11 -21.97 1.76
N GLN A 73 16.85 -22.67 0.88
CA GLN A 73 18.32 -22.62 0.87
C GLN A 73 18.76 -21.34 0.14
N GLY A 74 19.01 -20.27 0.89
CA GLY A 74 19.44 -18.97 0.37
C GLY A 74 18.64 -17.80 0.94
N GLU A 75 18.55 -16.70 0.19
CA GLU A 75 17.86 -15.47 0.59
C GLU A 75 16.38 -15.43 0.11
N VAL A 76 15.89 -16.51 -0.51
CA VAL A 76 14.51 -16.61 -1.01
C VAL A 76 13.62 -17.32 0.01
N ILE A 77 12.53 -16.66 0.35
CA ILE A 77 11.53 -17.09 1.32
C ILE A 77 10.20 -17.21 0.58
N THR A 78 9.49 -18.31 0.81
CA THR A 78 8.19 -18.57 0.21
C THR A 78 7.16 -18.85 1.28
N PHE A 79 5.97 -18.29 1.11
CA PHE A 79 4.83 -18.50 2.02
C PHE A 79 3.53 -18.24 1.27
N LYS A 80 2.38 -18.46 1.90
CA LYS A 80 1.09 -18.11 1.31
C LYS A 80 0.40 -17.03 2.12
N VAL A 81 -0.37 -16.19 1.43
CA VAL A 81 -1.16 -15.11 2.02
C VAL A 81 -2.63 -15.34 1.73
N THR A 82 -3.45 -15.31 2.78
CA THR A 82 -4.89 -15.57 2.71
C THR A 82 -5.69 -14.46 3.36
N ASP A 83 -6.90 -14.21 2.86
CA ASP A 83 -7.92 -13.39 3.50
C ASP A 83 -9.06 -14.24 4.11
N GLY A 84 -8.90 -15.57 4.11
CA GLY A 84 -9.92 -16.54 4.50
C GLY A 84 -10.78 -17.06 3.33
N GLY A 85 -10.73 -16.41 2.16
CA GLY A 85 -11.43 -16.85 0.94
C GLY A 85 -10.49 -17.55 -0.05
N ALA A 86 -9.40 -16.90 -0.41
CA ALA A 86 -8.38 -17.44 -1.31
C ALA A 86 -6.98 -17.34 -0.70
N SER A 87 -6.05 -18.16 -1.22
CA SER A 87 -4.66 -18.18 -0.77
C SER A 87 -3.73 -17.99 -1.98
N ILE A 88 -2.90 -16.95 -1.93
CA ILE A 88 -1.95 -16.59 -2.99
C ILE A 88 -0.53 -16.95 -2.54
N PRO A 89 0.23 -17.71 -3.34
CA PRO A 89 1.63 -17.99 -3.03
C PRO A 89 2.48 -16.72 -3.24
N VAL A 90 3.36 -16.47 -2.28
CA VAL A 90 4.27 -15.32 -2.25
C VAL A 90 5.72 -15.83 -2.27
N SER A 91 6.55 -15.18 -3.06
CA SER A 91 8.00 -15.33 -3.05
C SER A 91 8.66 -13.99 -2.75
N TYR A 92 9.61 -13.99 -1.84
CA TYR A 92 10.36 -12.80 -1.43
C TYR A 92 11.84 -13.12 -1.36
N ALA A 93 12.67 -12.32 -2.03
CA ALA A 93 14.12 -12.40 -1.96
C ALA A 93 14.64 -11.29 -1.06
N GLY A 94 15.01 -11.63 0.18
CA GLY A 94 15.50 -10.68 1.16
C GLY A 94 15.35 -11.17 2.59
N VAL A 95 15.62 -10.26 3.53
CA VAL A 95 15.45 -10.50 4.96
C VAL A 95 14.03 -10.08 5.36
N LEU A 96 13.29 -11.00 5.99
CA LEU A 96 11.99 -10.66 6.59
C LEU A 96 12.20 -9.80 7.84
N PRO A 97 11.29 -8.85 8.14
CA PRO A 97 11.29 -8.16 9.43
C PRO A 97 11.20 -9.15 10.59
N ASP A 98 11.79 -8.79 11.74
CA ASP A 98 11.82 -9.66 12.92
C ASP A 98 10.42 -10.03 13.45
N LEU A 99 9.44 -9.14 13.26
CA LEU A 99 8.04 -9.33 13.67
C LEU A 99 7.20 -10.11 12.63
N PHE A 100 7.80 -10.60 11.55
CA PHE A 100 7.07 -11.38 10.56
C PHE A 100 6.86 -12.81 11.05
N GLU A 101 5.61 -13.15 11.33
CA GLU A 101 5.21 -14.48 11.79
C GLU A 101 4.00 -15.02 11.01
N GLU A 102 3.83 -16.34 11.06
CA GLU A 102 2.64 -16.99 10.53
C GLU A 102 1.39 -16.61 11.34
N GLY A 103 0.24 -16.52 10.68
CA GLY A 103 -1.02 -16.09 11.30
C GLY A 103 -1.14 -14.58 11.54
N GLN A 104 -0.09 -13.80 11.26
CA GLN A 104 -0.10 -12.35 11.38
C GLN A 104 -0.49 -11.65 10.07
N GLY A 105 -0.98 -10.42 10.22
CA GLY A 105 -1.28 -9.54 9.10
C GLY A 105 -0.01 -8.98 8.46
N MET A 106 0.04 -8.99 7.14
CA MET A 106 1.16 -8.48 6.36
C MET A 106 0.67 -7.68 5.16
N ILE A 107 1.51 -6.75 4.70
CA ILE A 107 1.34 -6.03 3.42
C ILE A 107 2.63 -6.18 2.62
N GLY A 108 2.51 -6.66 1.38
CA GLY A 108 3.63 -6.90 0.48
C GLY A 108 3.46 -6.06 -0.77
N THR A 109 4.50 -5.34 -1.18
CA THR A 109 4.52 -4.62 -2.46
C THR A 109 5.25 -5.48 -3.49
N GLY A 110 4.68 -5.67 -4.68
CA GLY A 110 5.22 -6.60 -5.65
C GLY A 110 4.41 -6.71 -6.94
N ARG A 111 4.68 -7.76 -7.71
CA ARG A 111 4.00 -8.09 -8.97
C ARG A 111 3.47 -9.52 -8.94
N TYR A 112 2.45 -9.81 -9.75
CA TYR A 112 1.90 -11.15 -9.89
C TYR A 112 2.39 -11.79 -11.19
N VAL A 113 3.23 -12.81 -11.08
CA VAL A 113 3.93 -13.46 -12.19
C VAL A 113 3.68 -14.95 -12.12
N ASN A 114 3.11 -15.53 -13.19
CA ASN A 114 2.89 -16.97 -13.32
C ASN A 114 2.15 -17.62 -12.12
N GLY A 115 1.22 -16.91 -11.50
CA GLY A 115 0.45 -17.42 -10.35
C GLY A 115 1.14 -17.22 -8.99
N VAL A 116 2.31 -16.57 -8.95
CA VAL A 116 3.05 -16.26 -7.73
C VAL A 116 3.17 -14.75 -7.59
N PHE A 117 2.96 -14.26 -6.38
CA PHE A 117 3.24 -12.86 -6.05
C PHE A 117 4.72 -12.72 -5.68
N GLU A 118 5.48 -12.08 -6.55
CA GLU A 118 6.88 -11.74 -6.32
C GLU A 118 6.94 -10.41 -5.55
N ALA A 119 7.15 -10.52 -4.24
CA ALA A 119 7.27 -9.37 -3.35
C ALA A 119 8.67 -8.75 -3.48
N SER A 120 8.71 -7.43 -3.62
CA SER A 120 9.93 -6.63 -3.51
C SER A 120 10.12 -6.03 -2.12
N GLU A 121 9.03 -5.87 -1.36
CA GLU A 121 9.04 -5.32 -0.01
C GLU A 121 7.93 -5.99 0.80
N ILE A 122 8.23 -6.33 2.06
CA ILE A 122 7.27 -6.87 3.02
C ILE A 122 7.25 -6.00 4.26
N LEU A 123 6.05 -5.55 4.62
CA LEU A 123 5.75 -4.86 5.85
C LEU A 123 4.93 -5.80 6.73
N ALA A 124 5.52 -6.26 7.82
CA ALA A 124 4.77 -6.89 8.90
C ALA A 124 4.03 -5.81 9.69
N LYS A 125 2.84 -6.15 10.21
CA LYS A 125 2.15 -5.25 11.14
C LYS A 125 3.05 -5.01 12.37
N HIS A 126 3.12 -3.77 12.84
CA HIS A 126 3.75 -3.46 14.13
C HIS A 126 2.77 -3.79 15.25
N ASP A 127 3.22 -4.62 16.19
CA ASP A 127 2.50 -4.91 17.43
C ASP A 127 2.67 -3.72 18.37
N GLU A 128 1.90 -2.66 18.18
CA GLU A 128 1.78 -1.64 19.23
C GLU A 128 0.93 -2.19 20.38
N THR A 129 1.49 -3.10 21.16
CA THR A 129 1.09 -3.27 22.56
C THR A 129 1.91 -2.31 23.41
N TYR A 130 1.86 -1.01 23.08
CA TYR A 130 2.42 0.03 23.95
C TYR A 130 1.42 0.28 25.06
N MET A 131 1.69 -0.25 26.26
CA MET A 131 0.99 0.17 27.46
C MET A 131 1.81 1.32 28.09
N PRO A 132 1.33 2.57 28.07
CA PRO A 132 2.03 3.69 28.69
C PRO A 132 2.24 3.41 30.19
N LYS A 133 3.36 3.88 30.75
CA LYS A 133 3.68 3.65 32.17
C LYS A 133 2.59 4.19 33.10
N GLU A 134 1.95 5.29 32.70
CA GLU A 134 0.85 5.92 33.42
C GLU A 134 -0.35 4.98 33.54
N VAL A 135 -0.60 4.15 32.53
CA VAL A 135 -1.68 3.15 32.53
C VAL A 135 -1.30 1.94 33.36
N THR A 136 -0.04 1.47 33.29
CA THR A 136 0.43 0.37 34.14
C THR A 136 0.41 0.75 35.62
N ASP A 137 0.80 1.98 35.96
CA ASP A 137 0.85 2.45 37.35
C ASP A 137 -0.56 2.66 37.91
N ALA A 138 -1.47 3.25 37.13
CA ALA A 138 -2.88 3.39 37.52
C ALA A 138 -3.59 2.04 37.74
N LEU A 139 -3.27 1.02 36.94
CA LEU A 139 -3.84 -0.32 37.09
C LEU A 139 -3.22 -1.08 38.29
N LYS A 140 -1.95 -0.83 38.62
CA LYS A 140 -1.29 -1.36 39.83
C LYS A 140 -1.87 -0.74 41.09
N ASP A 141 -2.08 0.57 41.10
CA ASP A 141 -2.67 1.30 42.23
C ASP A 141 -4.12 0.86 42.51
N GLN A 142 -4.86 0.48 41.47
CA GLN A 142 -6.22 -0.06 41.59
C GLN A 142 -6.25 -1.56 41.97
N GLY A 143 -5.10 -2.22 42.04
CA GLY A 143 -4.99 -3.64 42.40
C GLY A 143 -5.54 -4.61 41.35
N VAL A 144 -5.78 -4.14 40.12
CA VAL A 144 -6.37 -4.94 39.01
C VAL A 144 -5.30 -5.42 38.02
N TYR A 145 -4.06 -4.95 38.16
CA TYR A 145 -2.96 -5.34 37.27
C TYR A 145 -2.55 -6.80 37.49
N GLN A 146 -2.69 -7.62 36.45
CA GLN A 146 -2.07 -8.94 36.36
C GLN A 146 -0.89 -8.85 35.39
N ASP A 147 0.29 -9.26 35.86
CA ASP A 147 1.48 -9.30 35.03
C ASP A 147 1.31 -10.38 33.93
N PRO A 148 1.48 -10.03 32.64
CA PRO A 148 1.38 -11.02 31.56
C PRO A 148 2.52 -12.05 31.58
N ASN A 149 3.64 -11.76 32.25
CA ASN A 149 4.80 -12.64 32.36
C ASN A 149 5.06 -12.89 33.85
N GLY A 150 4.40 -13.92 34.41
CA GLY A 150 4.64 -14.38 35.78
C GLY A 150 6.10 -14.67 36.08
#